data_AF-A0AAV9AK70-F1
#
_entry.id   AF-A0AAV9AK70-F1
#
_cell.length_a   1.000
_cell.length_b   1.000
_cell.length_c   1.000
_cell.angle_alpha   90.00
_cell.angle_beta   90.00
_cell.angle_gamma   90.00
#
_symmetry.space_group_name_H-M   'P 1'
#
loop_
_entity.id
_entity.type
_entity.pdbx_description
1 polymer ?
#
loop_
_entity_poly.entity_id
_entity_poly.type
_entity_poly.pdbx_seq_one_letter_code
_entity_poly.pdbx_strand_id
1 'polypeptide(L)'
;MAAFEEGTSLVLSRWTALQMAVENKWGGHDSHQKADQLASSLVSWFGQSNAPHYIDELEETLNDYMVLSFRTEIEDDSIEEVAEQLMIMHEDCVQGNYEAIKNMRH
;
A
#
# COMPACT_ATOMS: atom_id res chain seq x y z
N MET A 1 -8.30 12.55 5.26
CA MET A 1 -7.02 12.14 4.64
C MET A 1 -6.04 11.57 5.66
N ALA A 2 -5.76 12.21 6.79
CA ALA A 2 -4.80 11.67 7.78
C ALA A 2 -5.08 10.22 8.25
N ALA A 3 -6.34 9.84 8.45
CA ALA A 3 -6.70 8.46 8.82
C ALA A 3 -6.40 7.44 7.70
N PHE A 4 -6.61 7.83 6.44
CA PHE A 4 -6.30 6.98 5.29
C PHE A 4 -4.80 6.79 5.13
N GLU A 5 -4.02 7.87 5.27
CA GLU A 5 -2.56 7.82 5.26
C GLU A 5 -2.00 6.91 6.36
N GLU A 6 -2.48 7.05 7.60
CA GLU A 6 -2.12 6.13 8.71
C GLU A 6 -2.48 4.68 8.38
N GLY A 7 -3.69 4.46 7.84
CA GLY A 7 -4.16 3.14 7.41
C GLY A 7 -3.28 2.53 6.31
N THR A 8 -2.90 3.30 5.29
CA THR A 8 -2.02 2.84 4.20
C THR A 8 -0.67 2.43 4.74
N SER A 9 -0.06 3.23 5.62
CA SER A 9 1.19 2.86 6.27
C SER A 9 1.05 1.58 7.11
N LEU A 10 -0.07 1.39 7.81
CA LEU A 10 -0.32 0.18 8.59
C LEU A 10 -0.44 -1.07 7.71
N VAL A 11 -1.20 -1.00 6.61
CA VAL A 11 -1.33 -2.11 5.66
C VAL A 11 0.04 -2.51 5.10
N LEU A 12 0.82 -1.54 4.61
CA LEU A 12 2.17 -1.78 4.08
C LEU A 12 3.13 -2.31 5.15
N SER A 13 3.01 -1.86 6.40
CA SER A 13 3.84 -2.38 7.51
C SER A 13 3.58 -3.84 7.84
N ARG A 14 2.39 -4.35 7.50
CA ARG A 14 1.96 -5.75 7.70
C ARG A 14 2.18 -6.63 6.48
N TRP A 15 2.49 -6.04 5.34
CA TRP A 15 2.79 -6.77 4.12
C TRP A 15 4.16 -7.44 4.22
N THR A 16 4.16 -8.75 4.50
CA THR A 16 5.37 -9.54 4.76
C THR A 16 6.42 -9.43 3.66
N ALA A 17 6.00 -9.46 2.39
CA ALA A 17 6.91 -9.35 1.26
C ALA A 17 7.68 -8.02 1.25
N LEU A 18 6.99 -6.90 1.52
CA LEU A 18 7.62 -5.58 1.63
C LEU A 18 8.54 -5.51 2.85
N GLN A 19 8.12 -6.04 4.01
CA GLN A 19 8.98 -6.08 5.20
C GLN A 19 10.27 -6.87 4.93
N MET A 20 10.16 -8.04 4.32
CA MET A 20 11.32 -8.83 3.93
C MET A 20 12.22 -8.08 2.96
N ALA A 21 11.66 -7.40 1.96
CA ALA A 21 12.43 -6.62 1.00
C ALA A 21 13.20 -5.46 1.66
N VAL A 22 12.58 -4.81 2.64
CA VAL A 22 13.19 -3.73 3.42
C VAL A 22 14.29 -4.25 4.35
N GLU A 23 14.01 -5.28 5.13
CA GLU A 23 14.96 -5.88 6.09
C GLU A 23 16.20 -6.43 5.39
N ASN A 24 16.01 -7.09 4.24
CA ASN A 24 17.10 -7.64 3.44
C ASN A 24 17.76 -6.60 2.52
N LYS A 25 17.30 -5.34 2.56
CA LYS A 25 17.82 -4.23 1.75
C LYS A 25 17.82 -4.52 0.25
N TRP A 26 16.80 -5.20 -0.25
CA TRP A 26 16.71 -5.52 -1.68
C TRP A 26 16.60 -4.25 -2.54
N GLY A 27 16.05 -3.17 -1.97
CA GLY A 27 16.05 -1.85 -2.58
C GLY A 27 17.34 -1.03 -2.36
N GLY A 28 18.32 -1.52 -1.62
CA GLY A 28 19.53 -0.79 -1.25
C GLY A 28 19.47 -0.12 0.13
N HIS A 29 20.37 0.83 0.38
CA HIS A 29 20.49 1.50 1.68
C HIS A 29 19.28 2.37 2.04
N ASP A 30 18.51 2.77 1.04
CA ASP A 30 17.31 3.60 1.09
C ASP A 30 16.01 2.76 1.08
N SER A 31 16.08 1.45 1.33
CA SER A 31 14.90 0.56 1.30
C SER A 31 13.74 1.03 2.18
N HIS A 32 14.03 1.56 3.38
CA HIS A 32 13.00 2.15 4.24
C HIS A 32 12.35 3.38 3.61
N GLN A 33 13.16 4.28 3.04
CA GLN A 33 12.66 5.47 2.36
C GLN A 33 11.78 5.10 1.14
N LYS A 34 12.12 4.02 0.43
CA LYS A 34 11.29 3.49 -0.66
C LYS A 34 9.93 3.00 -0.16
N ALA A 35 9.88 2.27 0.95
CA ALA A 35 8.61 1.89 1.56
C ALA A 35 7.74 3.10 1.94
N ASP A 36 8.34 4.16 2.49
CA ASP A 36 7.62 5.41 2.80
C ASP A 36 7.14 6.14 1.53
N GLN A 37 7.93 6.10 0.45
CA GLN A 37 7.57 6.65 -0.85
C GLN A 37 6.43 5.89 -1.50
N LEU A 38 6.36 4.57 -1.34
CA LEU A 38 5.23 3.76 -1.79
C LEU A 38 3.94 4.22 -1.07
N ALA A 39 3.97 4.33 0.26
CA ALA A 39 2.82 4.80 1.03
C ALA A 39 2.34 6.18 0.56
N SER A 40 3.27 7.12 0.38
CA SER A 40 2.99 8.48 -0.08
C SER A 40 2.39 8.49 -1.51
N SER A 41 2.92 7.64 -2.40
CA SER A 41 2.44 7.52 -3.78
C SER A 41 1.01 6.99 -3.83
N LEU A 42 0.70 5.98 -3.03
CA LEU A 42 -0.64 5.41 -2.93
C LEU A 42 -1.65 6.42 -2.39
N VAL A 43 -1.33 7.12 -1.30
CA VAL A 43 -2.20 8.17 -0.74
C VAL A 43 -2.46 9.27 -1.75
N SER A 44 -1.43 9.67 -2.51
CA SER A 44 -1.58 10.64 -3.59
C SER A 44 -2.45 10.11 -4.73
N TRP A 45 -2.28 8.85 -5.15
CA TRP A 45 -3.07 8.23 -6.21
C TRP A 45 -4.57 8.18 -5.86
N PHE A 46 -4.90 7.77 -4.63
CA PHE A 46 -6.26 7.80 -4.12
C PHE A 46 -6.84 9.23 -4.06
N GLY A 47 -6.01 10.23 -3.72
CA GLY A 47 -6.45 11.63 -3.60
C GLY A 47 -6.57 12.42 -4.91
N GLN A 48 -5.98 11.97 -6.02
CA GLN A 48 -5.92 12.74 -7.27
C GLN A 48 -7.14 12.55 -8.20
N SER A 49 -7.91 11.49 -8.02
CA SER A 49 -8.91 11.05 -8.99
C SER A 49 -10.35 11.24 -8.51
N ASN A 50 -11.16 11.96 -9.30
CA ASN A 50 -12.64 11.86 -9.25
C ASN A 50 -13.17 10.71 -10.13
N ALA A 51 -12.28 9.99 -10.83
CA ALA A 51 -12.59 8.82 -11.63
C ALA A 51 -12.52 7.56 -10.75
N PRO A 52 -13.26 6.49 -11.11
CA PRO A 52 -13.21 5.24 -10.37
C PRO A 52 -11.79 4.67 -10.32
N HIS A 53 -11.35 4.31 -9.12
CA HIS A 53 -10.14 3.53 -8.90
C HIS A 53 -10.41 2.07 -9.30
N TYR A 54 -9.56 1.50 -10.13
CA TYR A 54 -9.65 0.09 -10.51
C TYR A 54 -8.60 -0.72 -9.73
N ILE A 55 -8.99 -1.90 -9.26
CA ILE A 55 -8.11 -2.76 -8.47
C ILE A 55 -6.91 -3.25 -9.30
N ASP A 56 -7.13 -3.63 -10.56
CA ASP A 56 -6.07 -4.07 -11.48
C ASP A 56 -4.95 -3.01 -11.65
N GLU A 57 -5.30 -1.72 -11.66
CA GLU A 57 -4.31 -0.63 -11.75
C GLU A 57 -3.49 -0.49 -10.46
N LEU A 58 -4.11 -0.75 -9.31
CA LEU A 58 -3.44 -0.73 -8.01
C LEU A 58 -2.49 -1.93 -7.87
N GLU A 59 -2.94 -3.12 -8.28
CA GLU A 59 -2.13 -4.33 -8.30
C GLU A 59 -0.90 -4.16 -9.20
N GLU A 60 -1.08 -3.64 -10.42
CA GLU A 60 0.02 -3.33 -11.34
C GLU A 60 1.00 -2.33 -10.71
N THR A 61 0.47 -1.27 -10.06
CA THR A 61 1.30 -0.26 -9.38
C THR A 61 2.14 -0.87 -8.24
N LEU A 62 1.54 -1.76 -7.43
CA LEU A 62 2.24 -2.45 -6.33
C LEU A 62 3.31 -3.39 -6.88
N ASN A 63 2.97 -4.19 -7.89
CA ASN A 63 3.88 -5.10 -8.55
C ASN A 63 5.09 -4.36 -9.15
N ASP A 64 4.83 -3.34 -9.96
CA ASP A 64 5.87 -2.51 -10.58
C ASP A 64 6.79 -1.90 -9.53
N TYR A 65 6.24 -1.45 -8.40
CA TYR A 65 7.05 -0.91 -7.32
C TYR A 65 7.98 -1.97 -6.73
N MET A 66 7.50 -3.18 -6.48
CA MET A 66 8.31 -4.28 -5.94
C MET A 66 9.41 -4.70 -6.93
N VAL A 67 9.10 -4.78 -8.21
CA VAL A 67 10.06 -5.14 -9.26
C VAL A 67 11.10 -4.04 -9.46
N LEU A 68 10.68 -2.79 -9.61
CA LEU A 68 11.58 -1.68 -9.95
C LEU A 68 12.39 -1.18 -8.76
N SER A 69 11.75 -1.05 -7.59
CA SER A 69 12.37 -0.46 -6.41
C SER A 69 13.10 -1.48 -5.54
N PHE A 70 12.57 -2.70 -5.46
CA PHE A 70 13.10 -3.78 -4.61
C PHE A 70 13.66 -4.97 -5.39
N ARG A 71 13.57 -5.00 -6.73
CA ARG A 71 14.13 -6.08 -7.57
C ARG A 71 13.62 -7.46 -7.18
N THR A 72 12.35 -7.54 -6.77
CA THR A 72 11.69 -8.79 -6.45
C THR A 72 10.35 -8.87 -7.16
N GLU A 73 10.03 -10.06 -7.64
CA GLU A 73 8.69 -10.43 -8.08
C GLU A 73 7.97 -11.08 -6.89
N ILE A 74 6.68 -10.80 -6.75
CA ILE A 74 5.84 -11.35 -5.68
C ILE A 74 4.86 -12.32 -6.34
N GLU A 75 4.87 -13.58 -5.91
CA GLU A 75 4.10 -14.68 -6.52
C GLU A 75 3.17 -15.37 -5.52
N ASP A 76 2.99 -14.80 -4.33
CA ASP A 76 2.22 -15.39 -3.22
C ASP A 76 0.81 -14.82 -3.08
N ASP A 77 0.27 -14.21 -4.15
CA ASP A 77 -1.04 -13.53 -4.21
C ASP A 77 -1.22 -12.38 -3.19
N SER A 78 -0.13 -11.96 -2.50
CA SER A 78 -0.22 -10.93 -1.47
C SER A 78 -0.38 -9.51 -2.02
N ILE A 79 -0.11 -9.30 -3.32
CA ILE A 79 -0.34 -8.01 -3.99
C ILE A 79 -1.86 -7.74 -4.05
N GLU A 80 -2.61 -8.74 -4.47
CA GLU A 80 -4.06 -8.74 -4.62
C GLU A 80 -4.72 -8.51 -3.26
N GLU A 81 -4.30 -9.24 -2.21
CA GLU A 81 -4.81 -9.05 -0.85
C GLU A 81 -4.57 -7.63 -0.32
N VAL A 82 -3.37 -7.07 -0.54
CA VAL A 82 -3.03 -5.71 -0.13
C VAL A 82 -3.82 -4.68 -0.93
N ALA A 83 -3.98 -4.88 -2.23
CA ALA A 83 -4.77 -4.01 -3.10
C ALA A 83 -6.24 -3.96 -2.67
N GLU A 84 -6.86 -5.12 -2.44
CA GLU A 84 -8.23 -5.23 -1.93
C GLU A 84 -8.39 -4.48 -0.60
N GLN A 85 -7.47 -4.69 0.34
CA GLN A 85 -7.52 -4.05 1.65
C GLN A 85 -7.43 -2.52 1.56
N LEU A 86 -6.56 -1.99 0.69
CA LEU A 86 -6.43 -0.56 0.44
C LEU A 86 -7.69 0.03 -0.22
N MET A 87 -8.28 -0.68 -1.17
CA MET A 87 -9.52 -0.27 -1.85
C MET A 87 -10.70 -0.19 -0.87
N ILE A 88 -10.92 -1.23 -0.07
CA ILE A 88 -11.97 -1.25 0.96
C ILE A 88 -11.79 -0.10 1.95
N MET A 89 -10.56 0.11 2.42
CA MET A 89 -10.25 1.18 3.36
C MET A 89 -10.47 2.58 2.75
N HIS A 90 -10.19 2.75 1.46
CA HIS A 90 -10.48 3.98 0.75
C HIS A 90 -12.00 4.23 0.65
N GLU A 91 -12.78 3.22 0.27
CA GLU A 91 -14.24 3.32 0.21
C GLU A 91 -14.86 3.66 1.58
N ASP A 92 -14.41 2.99 2.64
CA ASP A 92 -14.79 3.28 4.03
C ASP A 92 -14.50 4.74 4.40
N CYS A 93 -13.31 5.24 4.04
CA CYS A 93 -12.94 6.64 4.26
C CYS A 93 -13.82 7.63 3.50
N VAL A 94 -14.20 7.31 2.26
CA VAL A 94 -15.10 8.12 1.42
C VAL A 94 -16.51 8.14 2.01
N GLN A 95 -16.97 7.03 2.60
CA GLN A 95 -18.26 6.91 3.28
C GLN A 95 -18.26 7.51 4.70
N GLY A 96 -17.11 7.98 5.20
CA GLY A 96 -16.96 8.52 6.55
C GLY A 96 -16.90 7.46 7.65
N ASN A 97 -16.73 6.19 7.27
CA ASN A 97 -16.58 5.07 8.19
C ASN A 97 -15.09 4.86 8.52
N TYR A 98 -14.69 5.26 9.72
CA TYR A 98 -13.30 5.10 10.19
C TYR A 98 -13.12 3.96 11.18
N GLU A 99 -14.13 3.10 11.38
CA GLU A 99 -14.04 2.00 12.34
C GLU A 99 -13.00 0.95 11.93
N ALA A 100 -12.89 0.63 10.64
CA ALA A 100 -11.89 -0.31 10.13
C ALA A 100 -10.46 0.12 10.46
N ILE A 101 -10.13 1.40 10.22
CA ILE A 101 -8.80 1.97 10.54
C ILE A 101 -8.55 1.96 12.05
N LYS A 102 -9.55 2.27 12.87
CA LYS A 102 -9.42 2.21 14.33
C LYS A 102 -9.15 0.79 14.83
N ASN A 103 -9.80 -0.22 14.24
CA ASN A 103 -9.58 -1.62 14.57
C ASN A 103 -8.19 -2.10 14.15
N MET A 104 -7.62 -1.54 13.08
CA MET A 104 -6.24 -1.84 12.69
C MET A 104 -5.19 -1.26 13.66
N ARG A 105 -5.55 -0.32 14.54
CA ARG A 105 -4.64 0.27 15.56
C ARG A 105 -4.52 -0.58 16.83
N HIS A 106 -5.26 -1.68 16.96
CA HIS A 106 -5.20 -2.62 18.08
C HIS A 106 -4.61 -3.95 17.63
#